data_AF-A0A1W9V1C4-F1
#
_entry.id   AF-A0A1W9V1C4-F1
#
_cell.length_a   1.000
_cell.length_b   1.000
_cell.length_c   1.000
_cell.angle_alpha   90.00
_cell.angle_beta   90.00
_cell.angle_gamma   90.00
#
_symmetry.space_group_name_H-M   'P 1'
#
loop_
_entity.id
_entity.type
_entity.pdbx_description
1 polymer ?
#
loop_
_entity_poly.entity_id
_entity_poly.type
_entity_poly.pdbx_seq_one_letter_code
_entity_poly.pdbx_strand_id
1 'polypeptide(L)' 'MDILQKESVDLILLDMMLPDIAGLTILEMLKANPELRHIPVIVISAMDGMDGIIKAIELFA' A
#
# COMPACT_ATOMS: atom_id res chain seq x y z
N MET A 1 -7.42 -8.07 -2.44
CA MET A 1 -8.45 -7.31 -1.72
C MET A 1 -9.39 -8.22 -0.94
N ASP A 2 -9.76 -9.39 -1.47
CA ASP A 2 -10.67 -10.34 -0.81
C ASP A 2 -10.28 -10.75 0.62
N ILE A 3 -8.97 -10.89 0.91
CA ILE A 3 -8.48 -11.21 2.26
C ILE A 3 -8.79 -10.07 3.23
N LEU A 4 -8.60 -8.81 2.80
CA LEU A 4 -8.86 -7.62 3.62
C LEU A 4 -10.36 -7.43 3.94
N GLN A 5 -11.25 -8.10 3.21
CA GLN A 5 -12.70 -8.06 3.45
C GLN A 5 -13.18 -9.24 4.30
N LYS A 6 -12.38 -10.31 4.41
CA LYS A 6 -12.76 -11.55 5.09
C LYS A 6 -12.10 -11.70 6.46
N GLU A 7 -10.96 -11.04 6.67
CA GLU A 7 -10.19 -11.15 7.90
C GLU A 7 -9.83 -9.78 8.45
N SER A 8 -9.72 -9.69 9.78
CA SER A 8 -9.20 -8.50 10.45
C SER A 8 -7.70 -8.42 10.22
N VAL A 9 -7.23 -7.34 9.62
CA VAL A 9 -5.81 -7.10 9.34
C VAL A 9 -5.34 -5.87 10.10
N ASP A 10 -4.33 -6.05 10.94
CA ASP A 10 -3.77 -4.97 11.76
C ASP A 10 -2.60 -4.23 11.08
N LEU A 11 -2.03 -4.82 10.01
CA LEU A 11 -0.87 -4.27 9.30
C LEU A 11 -0.80 -4.84 7.89
N ILE A 12 -0.47 -3.99 6.92
CA ILE A 12 -0.21 -4.40 5.53
C ILE A 12 1.28 -4.19 5.22
N LEU A 13 1.95 -5.24 4.77
CA LEU A 13 3.25 -5.14 4.11
C LEU A 13 3.01 -5.11 2.60
N LEU A 14 3.39 -4.01 1.94
CA LEU A 14 3.13 -3.81 0.52
C LEU A 14 4.41 -3.70 -0.29
N ASP A 15 4.53 -4.54 -1.32
CA ASP A 15 5.55 -4.36 -2.34
C ASP A 15 5.10 -3.37 -3.42
N MET A 16 5.99 -2.47 -3.83
CA MET A 16 5.74 -1.53 -4.92
C MET A 16 5.91 -2.18 -6.30
N MET A 17 6.76 -3.20 -6.39
CA MET A 17 7.15 -3.89 -7.62
C MET A 17 6.41 -5.21 -7.73
N LEU A 18 5.10 -5.14 -7.92
CA LEU A 18 4.25 -6.31 -8.15
C LEU A 18 4.08 -6.55 -9.67
N PRO A 19 3.95 -7.82 -10.10
CA PRO A 19 3.87 -8.17 -11.53
C PRO A 19 2.56 -7.71 -12.20
N ASP A 20 1.46 -7.67 -11.46
CA ASP A 20 0.12 -7.45 -12.03
C ASP A 20 -0.42 -6.04 -11.81
N ILE A 21 -0.27 -5.49 -10.60
CA ILE A 21 -0.80 -4.19 -10.19
C ILE A 21 0.30 -3.42 -9.47
N ALA A 22 0.57 -2.18 -9.90
CA ALA A 22 1.53 -1.32 -9.21
C ALA A 22 1.12 -1.08 -7.74
N GLY A 23 2.06 -1.17 -6.80
CA GLY A 23 1.76 -0.97 -5.38
C GLY A 23 1.16 0.41 -5.08
N LEU A 24 1.50 1.44 -5.86
CA LEU A 24 0.88 2.77 -5.74
C LEU A 24 -0.64 2.75 -5.97
N THR A 25 -1.12 1.96 -6.93
CA THR A 25 -2.56 1.80 -7.17
C THR A 25 -3.24 1.09 -6.00
N ILE A 26 -2.58 0.11 -5.38
CA ILE A 26 -3.09 -0.55 -4.18
C ILE A 26 -3.20 0.44 -3.02
N LEU A 27 -2.19 1.27 -2.83
CA LEU A 27 -2.19 2.33 -1.84
C LEU A 27 -3.37 3.31 -2.01
N GLU A 28 -3.63 3.76 -3.25
CA GLU A 28 -4.79 4.60 -3.56
C GLU A 28 -6.12 3.92 -3.21
N MET A 29 -6.26 2.63 -3.55
CA MET A 29 -7.45 1.84 -3.20
C MET A 29 -7.64 1.70 -1.69
N LEU A 30 -6.56 1.44 -0.94
CA LEU A 30 -6.59 1.34 0.51
C LEU A 30 -7.00 2.67 1.15
N LYS A 31 -6.46 3.79 0.67
CA LYS A 31 -6.79 5.13 1.17
C LYS A 31 -8.22 5.53 0.84
N ALA A 32 -8.74 5.13 -0.33
CA ALA A 32 -10.10 5.42 -0.75
C ALA A 32 -11.17 4.63 0.04
N ASN A 33 -10.80 3.51 0.66
CA ASN A 33 -11.73 2.70 1.45
C ASN A 33 -11.72 3.12 2.93
N PRO A 34 -12.84 3.66 3.48
CA PRO A 34 -12.93 4.08 4.88
C PRO A 34 -12.64 2.97 5.90
N GLU A 35 -12.95 1.72 5.56
CA GLU A 35 -12.72 0.56 6.44
C GLU A 35 -11.26 0.10 6.45
N LEU A 36 -10.48 0.45 5.42
CA LEU A 36 -9.08 0.00 5.31
C LEU A 36 -8.07 1.12 5.53
N ARG A 37 -8.46 2.39 5.35
CA ARG A 37 -7.55 3.54 5.39
C ARG A 37 -6.86 3.76 6.74
N HIS A 38 -7.34 3.13 7.81
CA HIS A 38 -6.77 3.24 9.15
C HIS A 38 -5.71 2.16 9.43
N ILE A 39 -5.63 1.13 8.59
CA ILE A 39 -4.66 0.05 8.74
C ILE A 39 -3.28 0.59 8.33
N PRO A 40 -2.24 0.50 9.18
CA PRO A 40 -0.91 0.93 8.83
C PRO A 40 -0.37 0.11 7.65
N VAL A 41 0.30 0.79 6.72
CA VAL A 41 0.94 0.17 5.56
C VAL A 41 2.44 0.43 5.61
N ILE A 42 3.23 -0.65 5.64
CA ILE A 42 4.68 -0.58 5.50
C ILE A 42 5.02 -0.96 4.06
N VAL A 43 5.56 0.00 3.32
CA VAL A 43 6.04 -0.23 1.97
C VAL A 43 7.42 -0.87 2.02
N ILE A 44 7.56 -2.03 1.39
CA ILE A 44 8.82 -2.75 1.23
C ILE A 44 9.12 -2.77 -0.25
N SER A 45 10.20 -2.13 -0.69
CA SER A 45 10.58 -2.18 -2.10
C SER A 45 12.07 -2.36 -2.26
N ALA A 46 12.45 -3.19 -3.24
CA ALA A 46 13.82 -3.28 -3.72
C ALA A 46 14.12 -2.24 -4.82
N MET A 47 13.29 -1.19 -4.96
CA MET A 47 13.54 -0.10 -5.91
C MET A 47 14.89 0.57 -5.62
N ASP A 48 15.81 0.48 -6.58
CA ASP A 48 16.98 1.36 -6.64
C ASP A 48 16.50 2.79 -6.98
N GLY A 49 16.38 3.65 -5.98
CA GLY A 49 16.08 5.08 -6.15
C GLY A 49 15.00 5.64 -5.20
N MET A 50 15.14 6.92 -4.84
CA MET A 50 14.28 7.57 -3.84
C MET A 50 12.89 7.99 -4.38
N ASP A 51 12.71 8.09 -5.70
CA ASP A 51 11.50 8.66 -6.31
C ASP A 51 10.22 7.88 -5.96
N GLY A 52 10.30 6.54 -5.92
CA GLY A 52 9.18 5.69 -5.53
C GLY A 52 8.81 5.83 -4.06
N ILE A 53 9.81 6.07 -3.20
CA ILE A 53 9.63 6.24 -1.75
C ILE A 53 8.98 7.59 -1.45
N ILE A 54 9.44 8.66 -2.10
CA ILE A 54 8.90 10.03 -1.91
C ILE A 54 7.40 10.06 -2.22
N LYS A 55 6.99 9.47 -3.35
CA LYS A 55 5.59 9.48 -3.76
C LYS A 55 4.69 8.68 -2.83
N ALA A 56 5.19 7.58 -2.25
CA ALA A 56 4.48 6.83 -1.24
C ALA A 56 4.31 7.63 0.06
N ILE A 57 5.34 8.37 0.49
CA ILE A 57 5.25 9.25 1.68
C ILE A 57 4.23 10.36 1.45
N GLU A 58 4.25 11.04 0.31
CA GLU A 58 3.26 12.09 -0.03
C GLU A 58 1.81 11.58 -0.02
N LEU A 59 1.60 10.30 -0.32
CA LEU A 59 0.26 9.71 -0.35
C LEU A 59 -0.27 9.37 1.06
N PHE A 60 0.60 9.17 2.07
CA PHE A 60 0.21 8.77 3.43
C PHE A 60 0.59 9.77 4.53
N ALA A 61 1.34 10.83 4.21
CA ALA A 61 1.42 12.04 5.01
C ALA A 61 0.09 12.82 4.98
#